data_AF-A0A2T5KD69-F1
#
_entry.id   AF-A0A2T5KD69-F1
#
_cell.length_a   1.000
_cell.length_b   1.000
_cell.length_c   1.000
_cell.angle_alpha   90.00
_cell.angle_beta   90.00
_cell.angle_gamma   90.00
#
_symmetry.space_group_name_H-M   'P 1'
#
loop_
_entity.id
_entity.type
_entity.pdbx_description
1 polymer ?
#
loop_
_entity_poly.entity_id
_entity_poly.type
_entity_poly.pdbx_seq_one_letter_code
_entity_poly.pdbx_strand_id
1 'polypeptide(L)' 'MTGFFTIADRLAGLLVAVATVMLAALICVSLYEVFARYVLAAPTVWAFYVPIALGLWALWLQCLATCLRLGLQVARPA' A
#
# COMPACT_ATOMS: atom_id res chain seq x y z
N MET A 1 -8.40 -29.43 -5.23
CA MET A 1 -8.31 -28.17 -6.01
C MET A 1 -8.82 -26.93 -5.26
N THR A 2 -9.34 -27.04 -4.04
CA THR A 2 -9.85 -25.90 -3.24
C THR A 2 -8.76 -25.09 -2.51
N GLY A 3 -7.69 -25.74 -2.06
CA GLY A 3 -6.64 -25.08 -1.26
C GLY A 3 -5.86 -23.98 -1.99
N PHE A 4 -5.56 -24.16 -3.27
CA PHE A 4 -4.80 -23.18 -4.06
C PHE A 4 -5.52 -21.83 -4.16
N PHE A 5 -6.83 -21.85 -4.43
CA PHE A 5 -7.65 -20.64 -4.50
C PHE A 5 -7.73 -19.90 -3.15
N THR A 6 -7.81 -20.63 -2.03
CA THR A 6 -7.84 -20.03 -0.70
C THR A 6 -6.52 -19.34 -0.35
N ILE A 7 -5.38 -19.91 -0.78
CA ILE A 7 -4.07 -19.28 -0.59
C ILE A 7 -3.98 -17.99 -1.42
N ALA A 8 -4.40 -18.03 -2.68
CA ALA A 8 -4.38 -16.85 -3.54
C ALA A 8 -5.26 -15.71 -3.00
N ASP A 9 -6.44 -16.04 -2.46
CA ASP A 9 -7.33 -15.05 -1.85
C ASP A 9 -6.73 -14.43 -0.57
N ARG A 10 -6.08 -15.24 0.27
CA ARG A 10 -5.34 -14.74 1.44
C ARG A 10 -4.16 -13.86 1.06
N LEU A 11 -3.41 -14.21 0.02
CA LEU A 11 -2.32 -13.39 -0.50
C LEU A 11 -2.85 -12.04 -0.99
N ALA A 12 -3.96 -12.02 -1.73
CA ALA A 12 -4.59 -10.78 -2.15
C ALA A 12 -5.11 -9.95 -0.98
N GLY A 13 -5.58 -10.59 0.10
CA GLY A 13 -5.91 -9.92 1.36
C GLY A 13 -4.70 -9.27 2.00
N LEU A 14 -3.59 -10.01 2.12
CA LEU A 14 -2.36 -9.56 2.75
C LEU A 14 -1.71 -8.41 1.98
N LEU A 15 -1.67 -8.48 0.64
CA LEU A 15 -1.17 -7.42 -0.22
C LEU A 15 -1.93 -6.09 0.01
N VAL A 16 -3.26 -6.15 0.14
CA VAL A 16 -4.06 -4.96 0.45
C VAL A 16 -3.78 -4.46 1.86
N ALA A 17 -3.71 -5.36 2.85
CA ALA A 17 -3.41 -4.96 4.23
C ALA A 17 -2.06 -4.23 4.34
N VAL A 18 -1.01 -4.77 3.68
CA VAL A 18 0.31 -4.14 3.62
C VAL A 18 0.22 -2.76 2.97
N ALA A 19 -0.47 -2.65 1.83
CA ALA A 19 -0.65 -1.36 1.16
C ALA A 19 -1.37 -0.34 2.05
N THR A 20 -2.42 -0.74 2.77
CA THR A 20 -3.13 0.13 3.72
C THR A 20 -2.21 0.63 4.83
N VAL A 21 -1.35 -0.22 5.38
CA VAL A 21 -0.36 0.18 6.39
C VAL A 21 0.64 1.18 5.81
N MET A 22 1.09 0.99 4.57
CA MET A 22 1.99 1.93 3.89
C MET A 22 1.33 3.30 3.67
N LEU A 23 0.04 3.32 3.34
CA LEU A 23 -0.76 4.55 3.24
C LEU A 23 -0.86 5.27 4.60
N ALA A 24 -1.07 4.54 5.70
CA ALA A 24 -1.07 5.14 7.02
C ALA A 24 0.32 5.72 7.36
N ALA A 25 1.39 4.99 7.06
CA ALA A 25 2.75 5.44 7.32
C ALA A 25 3.11 6.73 6.56
N LEU A 26 2.70 6.86 5.28
CA LEU A 26 2.99 8.08 4.52
C LEU A 26 2.22 9.30 5.03
N ILE A 27 1.01 9.10 5.59
CA ILE A 27 0.28 10.17 6.28
C ILE A 27 1.08 10.63 7.51
N CYS A 28 1.57 9.70 8.33
CA CYS A 28 2.41 10.04 9.47
C CYS A 28 3.67 10.81 9.08
N VAL A 29 4.35 10.40 8.00
CA VAL A 29 5.54 11.11 7.49
C VAL A 29 5.20 12.49 6.96
N SER A 30 4.07 12.64 6.27
CA SER A 30 3.60 13.94 5.79
C SER A 30 3.29 14.90 6.95
N LEU A 31 2.66 14.40 8.02
CA LEU A 31 2.42 15.18 9.25
C LEU A 31 3.72 15.58 9.95
N TYR A 32 4.70 14.68 9.99
CA TYR A 32 6.03 14.97 10.52
C TYR A 32 6.72 16.10 9.73
N GLU A 33 6.69 16.05 8.39
CA GLU A 33 7.28 17.12 7.57
C GLU A 33 6.60 18.47 7.81
N VAL A 34 5.27 18.49 7.92
CA VAL A 34 4.51 19.71 8.27
C VAL A 34 4.98 20.24 9.62
N PHE A 35 5.07 19.39 10.63
CA PHE A 35 5.56 19.79 11.95
C PHE A 35 7.00 20.33 11.91
N ALA A 36 7.92 19.61 11.25
CA ALA A 36 9.32 19.99 11.17
C ALA A 36 9.51 21.32 10.41
N ARG A 37 8.78 21.52 9.31
CA ARG A 37 8.85 22.75 8.52
C ARG A 37 8.27 23.95 9.26
N TYR A 38 7.09 23.83 9.86
CA TYR A 38 6.38 24.99 10.42
C TYR A 38 6.71 25.28 11.89
N VAL A 39 7.02 24.27 12.69
CA VAL A 39 7.32 24.45 14.12
C VAL A 39 8.81 24.59 14.36
N LEU A 40 9.62 23.77 13.69
CA LEU A 40 11.07 23.73 13.90
C LEU A 40 11.86 24.56 12.88
N ALA A 41 11.18 25.13 11.87
CA ALA A 41 11.79 25.87 10.75
C ALA A 41 12.92 25.09 10.03
N ALA A 42 12.92 23.76 10.14
CA ALA A 42 13.96 22.87 9.65
C ALA A 42 13.36 21.91 8.60
N PRO A 43 13.41 22.25 7.30
CA PRO A 43 12.83 21.41 6.26
C PRO A 43 13.62 20.12 6.09
N THR A 44 12.94 18.97 6.06
CA THR A 44 13.59 17.66 5.92
C THR A 44 13.37 17.06 4.54
N VAL A 45 14.46 16.90 3.78
CA VAL A 45 14.38 16.43 2.39
C VAL A 45 13.85 14.99 2.31
N TRP A 46 14.18 14.14 3.29
CA TRP A 46 13.76 12.74 3.30
C TRP A 46 12.24 12.58 3.48
N ALA A 47 11.59 13.46 4.25
CA ALA A 47 10.16 13.38 4.49
C ALA A 47 9.33 13.80 3.26
N PHE A 48 9.96 14.41 2.25
CA PHE A 48 9.36 14.59 0.93
C PHE A 48 9.44 13.33 0.06
N TYR A 49 10.59 12.64 0.05
CA TYR A 49 10.79 11.46 -0.80
C TYR A 49 10.10 10.19 -0.27
N VAL A 50 10.01 10.04 1.04
CA VAL A 50 9.42 8.84 1.66
C VAL A 50 7.94 8.65 1.31
N PRO A 51 7.07 9.67 1.39
CA PRO A 51 5.67 9.51 0.99
C PRO A 51 5.49 9.16 -0.48
N ILE A 52 6.33 9.71 -1.36
CA ILE A 52 6.31 9.39 -2.80
C ILE A 52 6.66 7.92 -3.01
N ALA A 53 7.75 7.44 -2.39
CA ALA A 53 8.15 6.05 -2.48
C ALA A 53 7.06 5.13 -1.91
N LEU A 54 6.63 5.36 -0.66
CA LEU A 54 5.59 4.55 -0.01
C LEU A 54 4.28 4.54 -0.81
N GLY A 55 3.90 5.68 -1.40
CA GLY A 55 2.74 5.79 -2.28
C GLY A 55 2.85 4.92 -3.53
N LEU A 56 4.01 4.94 -4.22
CA LEU A 56 4.24 4.11 -5.41
C LEU A 56 4.22 2.61 -5.08
N TRP A 57 4.86 2.21 -3.98
CA TRP A 57 4.83 0.82 -3.51
C TRP A 57 3.43 0.39 -3.10
N ALA A 58 2.69 1.22 -2.36
CA ALA A 58 1.32 0.94 -1.96
C ALA A 58 0.40 0.80 -3.17
N LEU A 59 0.54 1.67 -4.18
CA LEU A 59 -0.21 1.59 -5.43
C LEU A 59 0.09 0.29 -6.18
N TRP A 60 1.37 -0.05 -6.32
CA TRP A 60 1.78 -1.28 -7.01
C TRP A 60 1.21 -2.53 -6.34
N LEU A 61 1.26 -2.60 -4.99
CA LEU A 61 0.68 -3.72 -4.23
C LEU A 61 -0.85 -3.80 -4.36
N GLN A 62 -1.56 -2.66 -4.41
CA GLN A 62 -3.00 -2.62 -4.62
C GLN A 62 -3.39 -3.06 -6.04
N CYS A 63 -2.66 -2.61 -7.06
CA CYS A 63 -2.85 -3.06 -8.43
C CYS A 63 -2.63 -4.58 -8.53
N LEU A 64 -1.54 -5.10 -7.96
CA LEU A 64 -1.26 -6.53 -7.94
C LEU A 64 -2.36 -7.32 -7.24
N ALA A 65 -2.83 -6.87 -6.08
CA ALA A 65 -3.90 -7.52 -5.34
C ALA A 65 -5.22 -7.52 -6.13
N THR A 66 -5.53 -6.41 -6.81
CA THR A 66 -6.76 -6.28 -7.61
C THR A 66 -6.71 -7.17 -8.85
N CYS A 67 -5.58 -7.22 -9.55
CA CYS A 67 -5.35 -8.13 -10.66
C CYS A 67 -5.49 -9.60 -10.21
N LEU A 68 -4.93 -9.95 -9.05
CA LEU A 68 -5.05 -11.31 -8.50
C LEU A 68 -6.51 -11.65 -8.17
N ARG A 69 -7.26 -10.74 -7.53
CA ARG A 69 -8.69 -10.96 -7.22
C ARG A 69 -9.54 -11.11 -8.47
N LEU A 70 -9.32 -10.25 -9.46
CA LEU A 70 -10.01 -10.32 -10.75
C LEU A 70 -9.70 -11.63 -11.49
N GLY A 71 -8.43 -12.05 -11.52
CA GLY A 71 -8.04 -13.33 -12.10
C GLY A 71 -8.74 -14.53 -11.44
N LEU A 72 -8.89 -14.51 -10.11
CA LEU A 72 -9.61 -15.55 -9.37
C LEU A 72 -11.12 -15.56 -9.65
N GLN A 73 -11.72 -14.39 -9.91
CA GLN A 73 -13.13 -14.27 -10.28
C GLN A 73 -13.39 -14.80 -11.70
N VAL A 74 -12.52 -14.48 -12.66
CA VAL A 74 -12.62 -14.99 -14.04
C VAL A 74 -12.42 -16.50 -14.10
N ALA A 75 -11.51 -17.05 -13.28
CA ALA A 75 -11.27 -18.49 -13.18
C ALA A 75 -12.40 -19.26 -12.47
N ARG A 76 -13.33 -18.56 -11.83
CA ARG A 76 -14.58 -19.10 -11.28
C ARG A 76 -15.78 -18.58 -12.09
N PRO A 77 -15.92 -18.92 -13.39
CA PRO A 77 -17.20 -18.72 -14.04
C PRO A 77 -18.20 -19.67 -13.35
N ALA A 78 -19.36 -19.13 -13.00
CA ALA A 78 -20.42 -19.85 -12.27
C ALA A 78 -20.80 -21.19 -12.92
#